data_AF-A0A834R5R9-F1
#
_entry.id   AF-A0A834R5R9-F1
#
_cell.length_a   1.000
_cell.length_b   1.000
_cell.length_c   1.000
_cell.angle_alpha   90.00
_cell.angle_beta   90.00
_cell.angle_gamma   90.00
#
_symmetry.space_group_name_H-M   'P 1'
#
loop_
_entity.id
_entity.type
_entity.pdbx_description
1 polymer ?
#
loop_
_entity_poly.entity_id
_entity_poly.type
_entity_poly.pdbx_seq_one_letter_code
_entity_poly.pdbx_strand_id
1 'polypeptide(L)'
;MQDLNLKGHFPLLNRKLVCYRQNLPSYIKSAFENHLSGLMANFEKYFPQNNHRNRWIKEPFNADMNHPDYPKEESMADLSSDSKAQHLFNAMSLVDFWLSMQHKYPDLSKKALRAFIVFPTSYLCETGFSALASIKNKYRSKLDVEADMILTISKLVPRYQQLCNEHRPHTYE
;
A
#
# COMPACT_ATOMS: atom_id res chain seq x y z
N MET A 1 11.43 -7.86 32.00
CA MET A 1 12.09 -7.32 30.80
C MET A 1 11.52 -8.10 29.63
N GLN A 2 10.43 -7.61 29.04
CA GLN A 2 9.80 -8.27 27.89
C GLN A 2 10.67 -8.00 26.68
N ASP A 3 11.18 -9.06 26.04
CA ASP A 3 11.79 -8.98 24.72
C ASP A 3 10.75 -8.39 23.76
N LEU A 4 10.86 -7.09 23.48
CA LEU A 4 10.14 -6.46 22.40
C LEU A 4 10.48 -7.25 21.13
N ASN A 5 9.49 -7.97 20.59
CA ASN A 5 9.59 -8.74 19.36
C ASN A 5 9.68 -7.80 18.14
N LEU A 6 10.76 -7.01 18.10
CA LEU A 6 11.18 -6.13 17.02
C LEU A 6 11.39 -6.90 15.72
N LYS A 7 11.70 -8.20 15.81
CA LYS A 7 11.89 -9.12 14.69
C LYS A 7 10.68 -9.19 13.77
N GLY A 8 9.46 -9.22 14.33
CA GLY A 8 8.24 -9.35 13.53
C GLY A 8 7.79 -8.05 12.86
N HIS A 9 7.94 -6.92 13.55
CA HIS A 9 7.35 -5.64 13.12
C HIS A 9 8.29 -4.79 12.26
N PHE A 10 9.61 -4.85 12.50
CA PHE A 10 10.59 -4.01 11.80
C PHE A 10 11.78 -4.82 11.26
N PRO A 11 11.56 -5.72 10.28
CA PRO A 11 12.56 -6.68 9.82
C PRO A 11 13.81 -6.03 9.22
N LEU A 12 13.68 -4.89 8.54
CA LEU A 12 14.80 -4.14 7.97
C LEU A 12 15.67 -3.47 9.05
N LEU A 13 15.03 -2.93 10.09
CA LEU A 13 15.74 -2.34 11.23
C LEU A 13 16.47 -3.43 12.01
N ASN A 14 15.80 -4.56 12.27
CA ASN A 14 16.42 -5.70 12.93
C ASN A 14 17.63 -6.22 12.13
N ARG A 15 17.51 -6.33 10.80
CA ARG A 15 18.63 -6.69 9.93
C ARG A 15 19.78 -5.67 10.04
N LYS A 16 19.49 -4.37 10.01
CA LYS A 16 20.51 -3.32 10.12
C LYS A 16 21.19 -3.33 11.50
N LEU A 17 20.45 -3.49 12.59
CA LEU A 17 21.01 -3.58 13.96
C LEU A 17 21.91 -4.82 14.13
N VAL A 18 21.52 -5.96 13.54
CA VAL A 18 22.35 -7.17 13.52
C VAL A 18 23.63 -6.97 12.68
N CYS A 19 23.54 -6.21 11.57
CA CYS A 19 24.71 -5.84 10.76
C CYS A 19 25.63 -4.83 11.47
N TYR A 20 25.08 -3.91 12.27
CA TYR A 20 25.83 -2.93 13.09
C TYR A 20 26.28 -3.48 14.44
N ARG A 21 26.67 -4.77 14.48
CA ARG A 21 26.92 -5.58 15.69
C ARG A 21 27.97 -5.06 16.69
N GLN A 22 28.51 -3.84 16.53
CA GLN A 22 29.45 -3.25 17.47
C GLN A 22 28.96 -1.88 17.97
N ASN A 23 28.47 -1.92 19.21
CA ASN A 23 28.40 -0.86 20.22
C ASN A 23 27.68 0.44 19.86
N LEU A 24 26.35 0.37 19.75
CA LEU A 24 25.52 1.51 20.12
C LEU A 24 25.52 1.67 21.66
N PRO A 25 25.88 2.85 22.20
CA PRO A 25 25.76 3.14 23.61
C PRO A 25 24.37 2.76 24.16
N SER A 26 24.32 2.25 25.40
CA SER A 26 23.09 1.76 26.03
C SER A 26 21.96 2.80 26.04
N TYR A 27 22.31 4.08 26.22
CA TYR A 27 21.33 5.18 26.18
C TYR A 27 20.71 5.36 24.80
N ILE A 28 21.47 5.18 23.71
CA ILE A 28 20.95 5.24 22.34
C ILE A 28 20.01 4.06 22.10
N LYS A 29 20.44 2.84 22.49
CA LYS A 29 19.61 1.65 22.36
C LYS A 29 18.26 1.80 23.09
N SER A 30 18.29 2.30 24.32
CA SER A 30 17.09 2.58 25.10
C SER A 30 16.20 3.66 24.45
N ALA A 31 16.79 4.73 23.91
CA ALA A 31 16.03 5.76 23.20
C ALA A 31 15.32 5.20 21.96
N PHE A 32 15.99 4.33 21.18
CA PHE A 32 15.37 3.65 20.05
C PHE A 32 14.26 2.69 20.48
N GLU A 33 14.50 1.86 21.49
CA GLU A 33 13.49 0.93 22.02
C GLU A 33 12.24 1.67 22.51
N ASN A 34 12.42 2.77 23.25
CA ASN A 34 11.32 3.61 23.71
C ASN A 34 10.55 4.24 22.55
N HIS A 35 11.26 4.77 21.55
CA HIS A 35 10.63 5.37 20.38
C HIS A 35 9.84 4.33 19.57
N LEU A 36 10.43 3.15 19.32
CA LEU A 36 9.78 2.07 18.58
C LEU A 36 8.59 1.50 19.33
N SER A 37 8.67 1.41 20.66
CA SER A 37 7.53 1.00 21.49
C SER A 37 6.39 2.02 21.41
N GLY A 38 6.69 3.32 21.47
CA GLY A 38 5.70 4.38 21.27
C GLY A 38 5.10 4.36 19.86
N LEU A 39 5.93 4.13 18.85
CA LEU A 39 5.49 3.98 17.46
C LEU A 39 4.60 2.75 17.29
N MET A 40 4.93 1.62 17.93
CA MET A 40 4.11 0.41 17.92
C MET A 40 2.75 0.65 18.59
N ALA A 41 2.73 1.30 19.76
CA ALA A 41 1.49 1.68 20.43
C ALA A 41 0.62 2.61 19.56
N ASN A 42 1.25 3.55 18.83
CA ASN A 42 0.55 4.39 17.87
C ASN A 42 0.02 3.57 16.69
N PHE A 43 0.81 2.64 16.13
CA PHE A 43 0.33 1.77 15.08
C PHE A 43 -0.85 0.91 15.53
N GLU A 44 -0.83 0.34 16.73
CA GLU A 44 -1.97 -0.42 17.26
C GLU A 44 -3.21 0.46 17.47
N LYS A 45 -3.01 1.71 17.90
CA LYS A 45 -4.10 2.68 18.08
C LYS A 45 -4.75 3.10 16.77
N TYR A 46 -3.96 3.41 15.74
CA TYR A 46 -4.45 3.93 14.45
C TYR A 46 -4.74 2.84 13.42
N PHE A 47 -4.06 1.71 13.53
CA PHE A 47 -4.20 0.52 12.68
C PHE A 47 -4.43 -0.72 13.56
N PRO A 48 -5.57 -0.79 14.27
CA PRO A 48 -5.88 -1.94 15.10
C PRO A 48 -5.82 -3.20 14.24
N GLN A 49 -5.13 -4.24 14.73
CA GLN A 49 -4.90 -5.53 14.07
C GLN A 49 -6.19 -6.32 13.75
N ASN A 50 -7.38 -5.71 13.92
CA ASN A 50 -8.69 -6.20 13.49
C ASN A 50 -8.84 -6.24 11.96
N ASN A 51 -7.86 -6.83 11.28
CA ASN A 51 -7.86 -7.13 9.86
C ASN A 51 -8.57 -8.47 9.55
N HIS A 52 -9.19 -9.07 10.57
CA HIS A 52 -10.05 -10.24 10.51
C HIS A 52 -11.11 -10.09 9.40
N ARG A 53 -11.77 -8.93 9.30
CA ARG A 53 -12.84 -8.64 8.32
C ARG A 53 -12.48 -8.90 6.85
N ASN A 54 -11.19 -8.90 6.52
CA ASN A 54 -10.68 -9.08 5.16
C ASN A 54 -9.83 -10.35 5.02
N ARG A 55 -9.85 -11.27 6.00
CA ARG A 55 -9.09 -12.51 5.94
C ARG A 55 -9.46 -13.34 4.71
N TRP A 56 -10.76 -13.42 4.39
CA TRP A 56 -11.25 -14.12 3.20
C TRP A 56 -10.68 -13.56 1.88
N ILE A 57 -10.23 -12.29 1.86
CA ILE A 57 -9.58 -11.69 0.69
C ILE A 57 -8.18 -12.28 0.51
N LYS A 58 -7.45 -12.49 1.61
CA LYS A 58 -6.07 -13.01 1.63
C LYS A 58 -6.01 -14.53 1.59
N GLU A 59 -7.05 -15.19 2.09
CA GLU A 59 -7.11 -16.64 2.24
C GLU A 59 -8.46 -17.21 1.73
N PRO A 60 -8.88 -16.92 0.48
CA PRO A 60 -10.21 -17.31 0.00
C PRO A 60 -10.45 -18.81 -0.08
N PHE A 61 -9.39 -19.62 -0.04
CA PHE A 61 -9.45 -21.09 -0.13
C PHE A 61 -9.15 -21.80 1.20
N ASN A 62 -9.13 -21.07 2.32
CA ASN A 62 -8.90 -21.66 3.64
C ASN A 62 -10.16 -22.34 4.19
N ALA A 63 -10.00 -23.43 4.95
CA ALA A 63 -11.06 -24.38 5.31
C ALA A 63 -12.06 -23.86 6.37
N ASP A 64 -11.76 -22.75 7.06
CA ASP A 64 -12.67 -22.18 8.07
C ASP A 64 -13.67 -21.20 7.45
N MET A 65 -14.50 -21.72 6.54
CA MET A 65 -15.60 -20.97 5.90
C MET A 65 -16.69 -20.54 6.89
N ASN A 66 -16.68 -21.10 8.11
CA ASN A 66 -17.58 -20.74 9.19
C ASN A 66 -17.10 -19.53 9.99
N HIS A 67 -15.90 -19.01 9.69
CA HIS A 67 -15.36 -17.85 10.38
C HIS A 67 -16.25 -16.61 10.10
N PRO A 68 -16.58 -15.80 11.13
CA PRO A 68 -17.53 -14.67 11.00
C PRO A 68 -17.17 -13.62 9.93
N ASP A 69 -15.91 -13.61 9.50
CA ASP A 69 -15.40 -12.65 8.51
C ASP A 69 -15.63 -13.07 7.06
N TYR A 70 -15.98 -14.34 6.81
CA TYR A 70 -16.25 -14.80 5.45
C TYR A 70 -17.64 -14.34 5.00
N PRO A 71 -17.77 -13.85 3.76
CA PRO A 71 -19.08 -13.59 3.19
C PRO A 71 -19.93 -14.86 3.23
N LYS A 72 -21.11 -14.80 3.83
CA LYS A 72 -22.09 -15.91 3.88
C LYS A 72 -22.85 -16.10 2.57
N GLU A 73 -22.22 -15.74 1.46
CA GLU A 73 -22.79 -15.72 0.13
C GLU A 73 -22.47 -17.05 -0.56
N GLU A 74 -23.40 -17.58 -1.35
CA GLU A 74 -23.21 -18.84 -2.10
C GLU A 74 -21.95 -18.79 -2.98
N SER A 75 -21.71 -17.64 -3.60
CA SER A 75 -20.51 -17.36 -4.40
C SER A 75 -19.19 -17.61 -3.65
N MET A 76 -19.17 -17.49 -2.31
CA MET A 76 -17.96 -17.76 -1.52
C MET A 76 -17.68 -19.25 -1.44
N ALA A 77 -18.73 -20.07 -1.27
CA ALA A 77 -18.62 -21.53 -1.27
C ALA A 77 -18.26 -22.06 -2.67
N ASP A 78 -18.81 -21.45 -3.72
CA ASP A 78 -18.45 -21.75 -5.10
C ASP A 78 -17.01 -21.40 -5.41
N LEU A 79 -16.52 -20.26 -4.92
CA LEU A 79 -15.14 -19.82 -5.10
C LEU A 79 -14.18 -20.78 -4.37
N SER A 80 -14.46 -21.14 -3.12
CA SER A 80 -13.57 -22.00 -2.33
C SER A 80 -13.46 -23.42 -2.90
N SER A 81 -14.47 -23.86 -3.65
CA SER A 81 -14.49 -25.16 -4.35
C SER A 81 -13.94 -25.11 -5.78
N ASP A 82 -13.61 -23.92 -6.30
CA ASP A 82 -13.10 -23.75 -7.66
C ASP A 82 -11.58 -23.96 -7.74
N SER A 83 -11.19 -25.17 -8.17
CA SER A 83 -9.79 -25.54 -8.36
C SER A 83 -9.06 -24.65 -9.37
N LYS A 84 -9.74 -24.16 -10.42
CA LYS A 84 -9.12 -23.24 -11.39
C LYS A 84 -8.82 -21.90 -10.75
N ALA A 85 -9.75 -21.36 -9.98
CA ALA A 85 -9.52 -20.13 -9.22
C ALA A 85 -8.38 -20.30 -8.21
N GLN A 86 -8.29 -21.45 -7.53
CA GLN A 86 -7.19 -21.74 -6.61
C GLN A 86 -5.83 -21.77 -7.31
N HIS A 87 -5.75 -22.38 -8.50
CA HIS A 87 -4.53 -22.35 -9.30
C HIS A 87 -4.16 -20.93 -9.72
N LEU A 88 -5.12 -20.12 -10.17
CA LEU A 88 -4.88 -18.72 -10.52
C LEU A 88 -4.38 -17.91 -9.32
N PHE A 89 -5.00 -18.09 -8.14
CA PHE A 89 -4.60 -17.43 -6.91
C PHE A 89 -3.13 -17.68 -6.55
N ASN A 90 -2.66 -18.92 -6.72
CA ASN A 90 -1.27 -19.28 -6.45
C ASN A 90 -0.29 -18.81 -7.55
N ALA A 91 -0.79 -18.47 -8.74
CA ALA A 91 0.03 -18.11 -9.90
C ALA A 91 0.21 -16.59 -10.09
N MET A 92 -0.61 -15.76 -9.46
CA MET A 92 -0.59 -14.30 -9.66
C MET A 92 -0.63 -13.51 -8.35
N SER A 93 -0.49 -12.19 -8.45
CA SER A 93 -0.61 -11.33 -7.29
C SER A 93 -2.04 -11.32 -6.76
N LEU A 94 -2.21 -10.97 -5.47
CA LEU A 94 -3.52 -10.90 -4.84
C LEU A 94 -4.49 -9.97 -5.57
N VAL A 95 -3.98 -8.81 -6.04
CA VAL A 95 -4.80 -7.82 -6.75
C VAL A 95 -5.21 -8.34 -8.12
N ASP A 96 -4.27 -8.92 -8.88
CA ASP A 96 -4.53 -9.47 -10.21
C ASP A 96 -5.53 -10.63 -10.15
N PHE A 97 -5.44 -11.46 -9.11
CA PHE A 97 -6.41 -12.51 -8.85
C PHE A 97 -7.82 -11.94 -8.73
N TRP A 98 -8.04 -11.00 -7.81
CA TRP A 98 -9.36 -10.42 -7.61
C TRP A 98 -9.86 -9.65 -8.84
N LEU A 99 -8.99 -9.03 -9.64
CA LEU A 99 -9.35 -8.45 -10.94
C LEU A 99 -9.83 -9.51 -11.93
N SER A 100 -9.14 -10.64 -12.04
CA SER A 100 -9.52 -11.74 -12.95
C SER A 100 -10.85 -12.39 -12.58
N MET A 101 -11.22 -12.34 -11.29
CA MET A 101 -12.49 -12.90 -10.79
C MET A 101 -13.71 -12.01 -11.06
N GLN A 102 -13.56 -10.80 -11.61
CA GLN A 102 -14.69 -9.87 -11.85
C GLN A 102 -15.81 -10.46 -12.70
N HIS A 103 -15.47 -11.28 -13.70
CA HIS A 103 -16.47 -11.87 -14.60
C HIS A 103 -17.23 -13.04 -13.94
N LYS A 104 -16.52 -13.88 -13.17
CA LYS A 104 -17.08 -15.10 -12.60
C LYS A 104 -17.71 -14.89 -11.22
N TYR A 105 -17.13 -14.00 -10.41
CA TYR A 105 -17.55 -13.68 -9.06
C TYR A 105 -17.61 -12.15 -8.85
N PRO A 106 -18.49 -11.43 -9.56
CA PRO A 106 -18.50 -9.97 -9.61
C PRO A 106 -18.64 -9.31 -8.24
N ASP A 107 -19.56 -9.80 -7.40
CA ASP A 107 -19.81 -9.20 -6.08
C ASP A 107 -18.67 -9.41 -5.09
N LEU A 108 -18.09 -10.62 -5.06
CA LEU A 108 -16.92 -10.93 -4.24
C LEU A 108 -15.70 -10.14 -4.71
N SER A 109 -15.42 -10.14 -6.01
CA SER A 109 -14.33 -9.37 -6.59
C SER A 109 -14.47 -7.88 -6.27
N LYS A 110 -15.66 -7.30 -6.44
CA LYS A 110 -15.92 -5.90 -6.13
C LYS A 110 -15.68 -5.57 -4.66
N LYS A 111 -16.09 -6.45 -3.73
CA LYS A 111 -15.82 -6.27 -2.29
C LYS A 111 -14.33 -6.35 -1.98
N ALA A 112 -13.62 -7.32 -2.55
CA ALA A 112 -12.19 -7.47 -2.38
C ALA A 112 -11.42 -6.24 -2.90
N LEU A 113 -11.75 -5.79 -4.10
CA LEU A 113 -11.12 -4.61 -4.73
C LEU A 113 -11.40 -3.33 -3.95
N ARG A 114 -12.59 -3.14 -3.38
CA ARG A 114 -12.89 -2.00 -2.49
C ARG A 114 -11.98 -1.97 -1.27
N ALA A 115 -11.64 -3.12 -0.68
CA ALA A 115 -10.71 -3.18 0.44
C ALA A 115 -9.29 -2.75 0.04
N PHE A 116 -8.88 -3.00 -1.21
CA PHE A 116 -7.60 -2.50 -1.72
C PHE A 116 -7.60 -1.00 -2.01
N ILE A 117 -8.73 -0.37 -2.34
CA ILE A 117 -8.79 1.05 -2.76
C ILE A 117 -8.68 2.03 -1.59
N VAL A 118 -9.11 1.66 -0.38
CA VAL A 118 -9.06 2.56 0.79
C VAL A 118 -7.63 3.00 1.13
N PHE A 119 -6.64 2.13 0.90
CA PHE A 119 -5.25 2.42 1.22
C PHE A 119 -4.55 3.37 0.21
N PRO A 120 -4.68 3.16 -1.11
CA PRO A 120 -4.27 4.12 -2.13
C PRO A 120 -4.87 5.50 -1.95
N THR A 121 -6.15 5.64 -1.60
CA THR A 121 -6.78 6.97 -1.57
C THR A 121 -6.25 7.83 -0.42
N SER A 122 -6.03 7.30 0.79
CA SER A 122 -5.45 8.09 1.89
C SER A 122 -4.01 8.49 1.59
N TYR A 123 -3.18 7.53 1.17
CA TYR A 123 -1.78 7.80 0.86
C TYR A 123 -1.63 8.79 -0.31
N LEU A 124 -2.41 8.64 -1.37
CA LEU A 124 -2.38 9.56 -2.50
C LEU A 124 -2.92 10.94 -2.12
N CYS A 125 -3.95 11.03 -1.29
CA CYS A 125 -4.43 12.31 -0.76
C CYS A 125 -3.34 13.02 0.06
N GLU A 126 -2.71 12.33 1.01
CA GLU A 126 -1.63 12.88 1.84
C GLU A 126 -0.40 13.27 1.02
N THR A 127 -0.03 12.43 0.04
CA THR A 127 1.03 12.73 -0.92
C THR A 127 0.68 13.98 -1.73
N GLY A 128 -0.57 14.09 -2.18
CA GLY A 128 -1.05 15.27 -2.89
C GLY A 128 -1.02 16.54 -2.05
N PHE A 129 -1.48 16.49 -0.80
CA PHE A 129 -1.39 17.63 0.11
C PHE A 129 0.07 18.04 0.38
N SER A 130 0.97 17.07 0.51
CA SER A 130 2.41 17.32 0.70
C SER A 130 3.04 17.98 -0.53
N ALA A 131 2.68 17.51 -1.73
CA ALA A 131 3.09 18.12 -3.00
C ALA A 131 2.58 19.56 -3.11
N LEU A 132 1.29 19.78 -2.82
CA LEU A 132 0.68 21.11 -2.82
C LEU A 132 1.38 22.07 -1.84
N ALA A 133 1.67 21.63 -0.62
CA ALA A 133 2.39 22.42 0.37
C ALA A 133 3.80 22.80 -0.12
N SER A 134 4.48 21.88 -0.81
CA SER A 134 5.81 22.08 -1.38
C SER A 134 5.80 23.08 -2.55
N ILE A 135 4.83 22.95 -3.46
CA ILE A 135 4.61 23.85 -4.60
C ILE A 135 4.34 25.28 -4.10
N LYS A 136 3.40 25.42 -3.16
CA LYS A 136 2.96 26.71 -2.60
C LYS A 136 4.08 27.49 -1.90
N ASN A 137 5.02 26.81 -1.26
CA ASN A 137 6.10 27.45 -0.49
C ASN A 137 7.30 27.88 -1.35
N LYS A 138 7.50 27.29 -2.54
CA LYS A 138 8.73 27.48 -3.33
C LYS A 138 8.57 28.31 -4.62
N TYR A 139 7.37 28.35 -5.23
CA TYR A 139 7.17 28.97 -6.55
C TYR A 139 5.95 29.90 -6.62
N ARG A 140 6.02 31.02 -5.88
CA ARG A 140 4.85 31.87 -5.62
C ARG A 140 4.41 32.81 -6.76
N SER A 141 5.12 32.89 -7.89
CA SER A 141 4.87 33.96 -8.88
C SER A 141 4.39 33.53 -10.28
N LYS A 142 4.45 32.25 -10.67
CA LYS A 142 4.05 31.81 -12.03
C LYS A 142 3.52 30.37 -12.17
N LEU A 143 3.26 29.66 -11.07
CA LEU A 143 2.97 28.22 -11.15
C LEU A 143 1.48 27.90 -11.34
N ASP A 144 1.17 26.93 -12.20
CA ASP A 144 -0.16 26.34 -12.33
C ASP A 144 -0.24 25.13 -11.38
N VAL A 145 -0.93 25.35 -10.27
CA VAL A 145 -1.02 24.38 -9.18
C VAL A 145 -1.54 23.03 -9.65
N GLU A 146 -2.47 22.98 -10.60
CA GLU A 146 -3.05 21.72 -11.06
C GLU A 146 -2.03 20.91 -11.88
N ALA A 147 -1.44 21.52 -12.90
CA ALA A 147 -0.47 20.86 -13.78
C ALA A 147 0.77 20.36 -13.00
N ASP A 148 1.29 21.17 -12.08
CA ASP A 148 2.48 20.82 -11.31
C ASP A 148 2.20 19.79 -10.22
N MET A 149 1.00 19.80 -9.65
CA MET A 149 0.57 18.77 -8.71
C MET A 149 0.41 17.41 -9.40
N ILE A 150 -0.12 17.39 -10.63
CA ILE A 150 -0.17 16.16 -11.45
C ILE A 150 1.25 15.64 -11.72
N LEU A 151 2.18 16.50 -12.14
CA LEU A 151 3.56 16.11 -12.41
C LEU A 151 4.30 15.56 -11.19
N THR A 152 4.02 16.10 -9.99
CA THR A 152 4.69 15.68 -8.75
C THR A 152 4.13 14.39 -8.15
N ILE A 153 2.83 14.14 -8.31
CA ILE A 153 2.18 12.93 -7.76
C ILE A 153 2.26 11.76 -8.75
N SER A 154 2.27 12.05 -10.05
CA SER A 154 2.27 11.04 -11.09
C SER A 154 3.59 10.28 -11.16
N LYS A 155 3.48 8.95 -11.32
CA LYS A 155 4.61 8.08 -11.67
C LYS A 155 4.84 7.99 -13.19
N LEU A 156 4.05 8.72 -13.97
CA LEU A 156 4.21 8.75 -15.43
C LEU A 156 5.51 9.47 -15.76
N VAL A 157 6.34 8.84 -16.58
CA VAL A 157 7.53 9.48 -17.15
C VAL A 157 7.04 10.53 -18.16
N PRO A 158 7.35 11.82 -17.97
CA PRO A 158 6.92 12.85 -18.91
C PRO A 158 7.55 12.58 -20.29
N ARG A 159 6.76 12.74 -21.35
CA ARG A 159 7.22 12.56 -22.74
C ARG A 159 8.02 13.79 -23.21
N TYR A 160 9.15 14.06 -22.57
CA TYR A 160 9.98 15.25 -22.84
C TYR A 160 10.32 15.42 -24.32
N GLN A 161 10.66 14.32 -25.01
CA GLN A 161 11.01 14.36 -26.42
C GLN A 161 9.87 14.85 -27.32
N GLN A 162 8.63 14.46 -27.02
CA GLN A 162 7.46 14.89 -27.79
C GLN A 162 7.19 16.38 -27.56
N LEU A 163 7.26 16.82 -26.30
CA LEU A 163 7.04 18.22 -25.92
C LEU A 163 8.09 19.16 -26.53
N CYS A 164 9.36 18.74 -26.56
CA CYS A 164 10.44 19.47 -27.21
C CYS A 164 10.29 19.57 -28.74
N ASN A 165 9.57 18.64 -29.38
CA ASN A 165 9.34 18.67 -30.82
C ASN A 165 8.16 19.58 -31.19
N GLU A 166 7.10 19.62 -30.38
CA GLU A 166 5.91 20.45 -30.60
C GLU A 166 6.17 21.95 -30.35
N HIS A 167 7.12 22.29 -29.47
CA HIS A 167 7.48 23.67 -29.13
C HIS A 167 8.77 24.17 -29.79
N ARG A 168 9.27 23.51 -30.84
CA ARG A 168 10.34 24.12 -31.65
C ARG A 168 9.76 25.38 -32.31
N PRO A 169 10.42 26.54 -32.22
CA PRO A 169 10.05 27.66 -33.10
C PRO A 169 10.16 27.15 -34.53
N HIS A 170 9.09 27.30 -35.31
CA HIS A 170 9.14 27.04 -36.75
C HIS A 170 10.33 27.81 -37.31
N THR A 171 11.35 27.07 -37.77
CA THR A 171 12.44 27.64 -38.53
C THR A 171 11.83 28.18 -39.81
N TYR A 172 11.75 29.49 -39.92
CA TYR A 172 11.46 30.17 -41.18
C TYR A 172 12.66 29.90 -42.10
N GLU A 173 12.47 29.03 -43.09
CA GLU A 173 13.31 28.96 -44.29
C GLU A 173 12.96 30.09 -45.25
#